data_AF-A0A756I8H2-F1
#
_entry.id   AF-A0A756I8H2-F1
#
_cell.length_a   1.000
_cell.length_b   1.000
_cell.length_c   1.000
_cell.angle_alpha   90.00
_cell.angle_beta   90.00
_cell.angle_gamma   90.00
#
_symmetry.space_group_name_H-M   'P 1'
#
loop_
_entity.id
_entity.type
_entity.pdbx_description
1 polymer ?
#
loop_
_entity_poly.entity_id
_entity_poly.type
_entity_poly.pdbx_seq_one_letter_code
_entity_poly.pdbx_strand_id
1 'polypeptide(L)'
;MFDLIKHLNEKNIDYTVSDIGNITVFGDLHLRNRGVDALPNNLTVGGRLDLSGNPITKLPESLSVYHTLDLCDSCITEIPDNLEVVEGDLLLCYTPITRLPDNLEVGGDLRISDTPITTLPENLFVRGVLCVRGTRITKLPESLIAAAVIW
;
A
#
# COMPACT_ATOMS: atom_id res chain seq x y z
N MET A 1 -20.26 0.21 1.61
CA MET A 1 -19.53 1.05 0.65
C MET A 1 -19.25 2.40 1.27
N PHE A 2 -17.97 2.62 1.57
CA PHE A 2 -17.45 3.89 2.06
C PHE A 2 -17.60 4.99 0.98
N ASP A 3 -18.03 6.18 1.36
CA ASP A 3 -18.16 7.33 0.46
C ASP A 3 -16.98 8.28 0.65
N LEU A 4 -16.01 8.20 -0.28
CA LEU A 4 -14.79 9.00 -0.23
C LEU A 4 -15.08 10.50 -0.34
N ILE A 5 -15.93 10.92 -1.28
CA ILE A 5 -16.21 12.35 -1.52
C ILE A 5 -16.89 12.96 -0.30
N LYS A 6 -17.84 12.24 0.29
CA LYS A 6 -18.46 12.69 1.55
C LYS A 6 -17.42 12.85 2.66
N HIS A 7 -16.51 11.88 2.83
CA HIS A 7 -15.45 11.97 3.83
C HIS A 7 -14.53 13.17 3.62
N LEU A 8 -14.08 13.41 2.39
CA LEU A 8 -13.20 14.53 2.05
C LEU A 8 -13.86 15.87 2.40
N ASN A 9 -15.15 16.04 2.06
CA ASN A 9 -15.93 17.23 2.42
C ASN A 9 -16.12 17.37 3.95
N GLU A 10 -16.48 16.30 4.65
CA GLU A 10 -16.67 16.31 6.11
C GLU A 10 -15.39 16.64 6.88
N LYS A 11 -14.23 16.28 6.32
CA LYS A 11 -12.92 16.54 6.90
C LYS A 11 -12.25 17.80 6.38
N ASN A 12 -12.90 18.51 5.46
CA ASN A 12 -12.34 19.70 4.82
C ASN A 12 -10.93 19.42 4.27
N ILE A 13 -10.78 18.26 3.63
CA ILE A 13 -9.54 17.84 2.95
C ILE A 13 -9.58 18.42 1.54
N ASP A 14 -8.52 19.09 1.12
CA ASP A 14 -8.42 19.65 -0.22
C ASP A 14 -8.27 18.55 -1.27
N TYR A 15 -9.14 18.55 -2.26
CA TYR A 15 -9.13 17.62 -3.38
C TYR A 15 -9.63 18.27 -4.68
N THR A 16 -9.30 17.66 -5.81
CA THR A 16 -9.93 17.97 -7.11
C THR A 16 -10.57 16.73 -7.70
N VAL A 17 -11.54 16.95 -8.58
CA VAL A 17 -12.12 15.93 -9.44
C VAL A 17 -11.99 16.42 -10.88
N SER A 18 -11.34 15.64 -11.74
CA SER A 18 -11.23 15.99 -13.16
C SER A 18 -12.53 15.68 -13.93
N ASP A 19 -12.65 16.18 -15.16
CA ASP A 19 -13.81 15.91 -16.03
C ASP A 19 -13.99 14.42 -16.37
N ILE A 20 -12.92 13.63 -16.24
CA ILE A 20 -12.93 12.18 -16.43
C ILE A 20 -13.06 11.40 -15.11
N GLY A 21 -13.31 12.08 -14.00
CA GLY A 21 -13.59 11.48 -12.70
C GLY A 21 -12.36 11.09 -11.87
N ASN A 22 -11.15 11.51 -12.23
CA ASN A 22 -9.97 11.26 -11.40
C ASN A 22 -10.05 12.11 -10.14
N ILE A 23 -9.79 11.49 -8.99
CA ILE A 23 -9.82 12.16 -7.69
C ILE A 23 -8.39 12.37 -7.24
N THR A 24 -7.98 13.62 -7.05
CA THR A 24 -6.65 13.95 -6.52
C THR A 24 -6.78 14.57 -5.14
N VAL A 25 -6.19 13.93 -4.14
CA VAL A 25 -6.01 14.47 -2.79
C VAL A 25 -4.58 14.96 -2.67
N PHE A 26 -4.36 16.24 -2.35
CA PHE A 26 -3.01 16.83 -2.40
C PHE A 26 -2.13 16.48 -1.20
N GLY A 27 -2.74 16.16 -0.06
CA GLY A 27 -2.03 15.82 1.18
C GLY A 27 -2.32 14.41 1.65
N ASP A 28 -2.29 14.23 2.96
CA ASP A 28 -2.56 12.95 3.62
C ASP A 28 -4.06 12.62 3.61
N LEU A 29 -4.37 11.34 3.40
CA LEU A 29 -5.71 10.78 3.44
C LEU A 29 -5.78 9.68 4.51
N HIS A 30 -6.34 10.04 5.68
CA HIS A 30 -6.44 9.16 6.83
C HIS A 30 -7.79 8.44 6.90
N LEU A 31 -7.83 7.19 6.44
CA LEU A 31 -9.03 6.35 6.37
C LEU A 31 -9.00 5.18 7.35
N ARG A 32 -8.08 5.19 8.33
CA ARG A 32 -7.97 4.14 9.36
C ARG A 32 -9.32 3.83 10.02
N ASN A 33 -9.67 2.54 10.08
CA ASN A 33 -10.89 2.04 10.73
C ASN A 33 -12.18 2.75 10.27
N ARG A 34 -12.32 3.02 8.98
CA ARG A 34 -13.51 3.69 8.42
C ARG A 34 -14.48 2.75 7.71
N GLY A 35 -14.19 1.44 7.70
CA GLY A 35 -15.00 0.46 6.98
C GLY A 35 -14.84 0.59 5.46
N VAL A 36 -13.67 1.02 4.99
CA VAL A 36 -13.34 1.09 3.56
C VAL A 36 -13.27 -0.33 3.01
N ASP A 37 -14.24 -0.68 2.17
CA ASP A 37 -14.33 -1.97 1.48
C ASP A 37 -13.77 -1.89 0.04
N ALA A 38 -13.73 -0.70 -0.54
CA ALA A 38 -13.13 -0.41 -1.84
C ALA A 38 -12.69 1.05 -1.94
N LEU A 39 -11.76 1.34 -2.86
CA LEU A 39 -11.42 2.68 -3.29
C LEU A 39 -11.94 2.94 -4.71
N PRO A 40 -12.23 4.20 -5.08
CA PRO A 40 -12.54 4.53 -6.46
C PRO A 40 -11.32 4.29 -7.36
N ASN A 41 -11.58 3.94 -8.62
CA ASN A 41 -10.55 3.93 -9.64
C ASN A 41 -9.97 5.35 -9.82
N ASN A 42 -8.70 5.44 -10.20
CA ASN A 42 -7.99 6.69 -10.50
C ASN A 42 -7.91 7.66 -9.31
N LEU A 43 -7.74 7.11 -8.10
CA LEU A 43 -7.42 7.89 -6.92
C LEU A 43 -5.92 8.19 -6.89
N THR A 44 -5.58 9.46 -6.77
CA THR A 44 -4.21 9.94 -6.52
C THR A 44 -4.13 10.59 -5.15
N VAL A 45 -3.18 10.16 -4.32
CA VAL A 45 -2.91 10.75 -3.00
C VAL A 45 -1.48 11.28 -2.98
N GLY A 46 -1.34 12.60 -2.88
CA GLY A 46 -0.05 13.31 -2.86
C GLY A 46 0.76 13.07 -1.57
N GLY A 47 0.10 12.74 -0.46
CA GLY A 47 0.72 12.40 0.81
C GLY A 47 0.61 10.92 1.17
N ARG A 48 0.45 10.65 2.47
CA ARG A 48 0.20 9.32 3.03
C ARG A 48 -1.25 8.90 2.82
N LEU A 49 -1.47 7.67 2.37
CA LEU A 49 -2.76 7.01 2.38
C LEU A 49 -2.78 5.95 3.50
N ASP A 50 -3.60 6.19 4.54
CA ASP A 50 -3.76 5.25 5.65
C ASP A 50 -5.08 4.50 5.54
N LEU A 51 -5.01 3.23 5.14
CA LEU A 51 -6.12 2.30 5.03
C LEU A 51 -6.10 1.24 6.14
N SER A 52 -5.30 1.44 7.20
CA SER A 52 -5.13 0.44 8.23
C SER A 52 -6.45 0.07 8.94
N GLY A 53 -6.61 -1.21 9.26
CA GLY A 53 -7.80 -1.74 9.95
C GLY A 53 -9.10 -1.68 9.14
N ASN A 54 -9.02 -1.59 7.81
CA ASN A 54 -10.20 -1.61 6.93
C ASN A 54 -10.43 -2.98 6.28
N PRO A 55 -11.69 -3.32 5.92
CA PRO A 55 -12.03 -4.58 5.28
C PRO A 55 -11.66 -4.66 3.78
N ILE A 56 -10.87 -3.72 3.27
CA ILE A 56 -10.45 -3.69 1.86
C ILE A 56 -9.63 -4.94 1.53
N THR A 57 -10.00 -5.63 0.45
CA THR A 57 -9.34 -6.87 0.02
C THR A 57 -8.46 -6.70 -1.21
N LYS A 58 -8.70 -5.65 -2.00
CA LYS A 58 -7.98 -5.33 -3.25
C LYS A 58 -7.85 -3.82 -3.42
N LEU A 59 -6.76 -3.36 -4.03
CA LEU A 59 -6.60 -1.98 -4.46
C LEU A 59 -7.02 -1.84 -5.93
N PRO A 60 -7.47 -0.66 -6.38
CA PRO A 60 -7.66 -0.42 -7.80
C PRO A 60 -6.29 -0.32 -8.50
N GLU A 61 -6.19 -0.87 -9.71
CA GLU A 61 -4.95 -0.87 -10.53
C GLU A 61 -4.42 0.55 -10.77
N SER A 62 -5.28 1.56 -10.79
CA SER A 62 -4.87 2.96 -11.04
C SER A 62 -4.67 3.80 -9.78
N LEU A 63 -4.52 3.17 -8.61
CA LEU A 63 -4.15 3.87 -7.39
C LEU A 63 -2.72 4.43 -7.50
N SER A 64 -2.54 5.71 -7.19
CA SER A 64 -1.22 6.32 -7.07
C SER A 64 -1.08 6.97 -5.69
N VAL A 65 0.00 6.65 -4.98
CA VAL A 65 0.34 7.21 -3.66
C VAL A 65 1.79 7.66 -3.69
N TYR A 66 2.03 8.94 -3.47
CA TYR A 66 3.37 9.52 -3.61
C TYR A 66 4.29 9.20 -2.42
N HIS A 67 3.74 9.15 -1.21
CA HIS A 67 4.49 8.88 0.01
C HIS A 67 4.13 7.48 0.55
N THR A 68 3.58 7.39 1.75
CA THR A 68 3.33 6.09 2.41
C THR A 68 1.96 5.52 2.08
N LEU A 69 1.91 4.24 1.75
CA LEU A 69 0.68 3.44 1.74
C LEU A 69 0.66 2.51 2.95
N ASP A 70 -0.26 2.74 3.88
CA ASP A 70 -0.45 1.89 5.05
C ASP A 70 -1.71 1.03 4.91
N LEU A 71 -1.52 -0.28 4.86
CA LEU A 71 -2.53 -1.32 4.77
C LEU A 71 -2.49 -2.27 5.97
N CYS A 72 -1.79 -1.92 7.05
CA CYS A 72 -1.67 -2.78 8.22
C CYS A 72 -3.05 -3.15 8.79
N ASP A 73 -3.21 -4.38 9.27
CA ASP A 73 -4.47 -4.89 9.81
C ASP A 73 -5.66 -4.84 8.83
N SER A 74 -5.42 -4.63 7.53
CA SER A 74 -6.47 -4.72 6.51
C SER A 74 -6.67 -6.15 6.02
N CYS A 75 -7.73 -6.37 5.24
CA CYS A 75 -8.00 -7.66 4.62
C CYS A 75 -7.33 -7.82 3.24
N ILE A 76 -6.32 -7.02 2.90
CA ILE A 76 -5.70 -7.03 1.57
C ILE A 76 -5.07 -8.40 1.26
N THR A 77 -5.45 -9.00 0.14
CA THR A 77 -4.95 -10.32 -0.29
C THR A 77 -3.99 -10.24 -1.47
N GLU A 78 -3.98 -9.10 -2.18
CA GLU A 78 -3.17 -8.86 -3.36
C GLU A 78 -2.83 -7.38 -3.50
N ILE A 79 -1.67 -7.10 -4.10
CA ILE A 79 -1.23 -5.78 -4.51
C ILE A 79 -1.21 -5.76 -6.04
N PRO A 80 -1.66 -4.67 -6.71
CA PRO A 80 -1.61 -4.55 -8.16
C PRO A 80 -0.18 -4.65 -8.69
N ASP A 81 -0.01 -5.24 -9.88
CA ASP A 81 1.32 -5.40 -10.49
C ASP A 81 1.97 -4.07 -10.88
N ASN A 82 1.15 -3.03 -11.06
CA ASN A 82 1.56 -1.69 -11.45
C ASN A 82 1.53 -0.69 -10.29
N LEU A 83 1.40 -1.14 -9.03
CA LEU A 83 1.48 -0.25 -7.89
C LEU A 83 2.89 0.31 -7.77
N GLU A 84 3.02 1.63 -7.89
CA GLU A 84 4.27 2.36 -7.71
C GLU A 84 4.21 3.16 -6.41
N VAL A 85 5.12 2.87 -5.47
CA VAL A 85 5.30 3.66 -4.22
C VAL A 85 6.65 4.37 -4.31
N VAL A 86 6.67 5.50 -5.03
CA VAL A 86 7.89 6.13 -5.57
C VAL A 86 8.84 6.66 -4.50
N GLU A 87 8.32 7.34 -3.48
CA GLU A 87 9.15 8.04 -2.49
C GLU A 87 8.90 7.61 -1.04
N GLY A 88 7.99 6.66 -0.80
CA GLY A 88 7.59 6.31 0.55
C GLY A 88 7.48 4.83 0.85
N ASP A 89 6.92 4.58 2.03
CA ASP A 89 6.87 3.25 2.63
C ASP A 89 5.63 2.47 2.17
N LEU A 90 5.76 1.16 2.06
CA LEU A 90 4.64 0.23 1.90
C LEU A 90 4.52 -0.64 3.15
N LEU A 91 3.42 -0.49 3.88
CA LEU A 91 3.17 -1.17 5.14
C LEU A 91 2.02 -2.17 4.98
N LEU A 92 2.31 -3.46 5.13
CA LEU A 92 1.40 -4.59 4.90
C LEU A 92 1.31 -5.52 6.13
N CYS A 93 1.67 -5.03 7.31
CA CYS A 93 1.74 -5.86 8.52
C CYS A 93 0.38 -6.46 8.87
N TYR A 94 0.35 -7.70 9.34
CA TYR A 94 -0.87 -8.40 9.77
C TYR A 94 -1.96 -8.51 8.69
N THR A 95 -1.57 -8.53 7.42
CA THR A 95 -2.50 -8.74 6.30
C THR A 95 -2.52 -10.20 5.85
N PRO A 96 -3.61 -10.69 5.23
CA PRO A 96 -3.68 -12.04 4.69
C PRO A 96 -2.91 -12.24 3.36
N ILE A 97 -2.14 -11.25 2.91
CA ILE A 97 -1.38 -11.30 1.66
C ILE A 97 -0.41 -12.49 1.63
N THR A 98 -0.39 -13.23 0.53
CA THR A 98 0.44 -14.44 0.39
C THR A 98 1.61 -14.27 -0.57
N ARG A 99 1.59 -13.22 -1.40
CA ARG A 99 2.62 -12.91 -2.40
C ARG A 99 2.69 -11.41 -2.69
N LEU A 100 3.87 -10.95 -3.10
CA LEU A 100 4.09 -9.62 -3.64
C LEU A 100 4.16 -9.69 -5.19
N PRO A 101 3.91 -8.58 -5.91
CA PRO A 101 4.14 -8.50 -7.36
C PRO A 101 5.59 -8.76 -7.75
N ASP A 102 5.81 -9.37 -8.93
CA ASP A 102 7.14 -9.83 -9.37
C ASP A 102 8.17 -8.70 -9.52
N ASN A 103 7.75 -7.48 -9.85
CA ASN A 103 8.61 -6.31 -10.05
C ASN A 103 8.23 -5.17 -9.11
N LEU A 104 7.87 -5.48 -7.86
CA LEU A 104 7.53 -4.47 -6.87
C LEU A 104 8.75 -3.59 -6.56
N GLU A 105 8.60 -2.29 -6.77
CA GLU A 105 9.57 -1.26 -6.38
C GLU A 105 9.01 -0.39 -5.25
N VAL A 106 9.77 -0.25 -4.16
CA VAL A 106 9.42 0.57 -2.99
C VAL A 106 10.52 1.60 -2.74
N GLY A 107 10.16 2.89 -2.79
CA GLY A 107 11.07 4.02 -2.59
C GLY A 107 11.53 4.24 -1.16
N GLY A 108 10.80 3.70 -0.18
CA GLY A 108 11.13 3.73 1.25
C GLY A 108 11.27 2.33 1.85
N ASP A 109 10.69 2.14 3.04
CA ASP A 109 10.65 0.86 3.74
C ASP A 109 9.52 -0.04 3.23
N LEU A 110 9.77 -1.34 3.18
CA LEU A 110 8.74 -2.37 2.98
C LEU A 110 8.58 -3.18 4.27
N ARG A 111 7.40 -3.10 4.89
CA ARG A 111 7.07 -3.91 6.08
C ARG A 111 5.97 -4.91 5.76
N ILE A 112 6.33 -6.19 5.76
CA ILE A 112 5.40 -7.32 5.51
C ILE A 112 5.29 -8.22 6.73
N SER A 113 5.44 -7.65 7.93
CA SER A 113 5.54 -8.42 9.16
C SER A 113 4.24 -9.16 9.48
N ASP A 114 4.37 -10.38 10.00
CA ASP A 114 3.25 -11.24 10.38
C ASP A 114 2.27 -11.50 9.23
N THR A 115 2.79 -11.60 8.01
CA THR A 115 2.04 -12.03 6.82
C THR A 115 2.31 -13.51 6.49
N PRO A 116 1.37 -14.21 5.83
CA PRO A 116 1.58 -15.58 5.34
C PRO A 116 2.63 -15.74 4.22
N ILE A 117 3.32 -14.67 3.79
CA ILE A 117 4.32 -14.72 2.72
C ILE A 117 5.42 -15.74 3.04
N THR A 118 5.72 -16.60 2.08
CA THR A 118 6.76 -17.64 2.17
C THR A 118 7.99 -17.34 1.31
N THR A 119 7.86 -16.51 0.29
CA THR A 119 8.91 -16.19 -0.68
C THR A 119 8.79 -14.73 -1.13
N LEU A 120 9.92 -14.10 -1.41
CA LEU A 120 9.98 -12.78 -2.05
C LEU A 120 10.14 -12.97 -3.57
N PRO A 121 9.65 -12.02 -4.38
CA PRO A 121 9.87 -12.03 -5.82
C PRO A 121 11.34 -11.75 -6.15
N GLU A 122 11.84 -12.31 -7.25
CA GLU A 122 13.26 -12.21 -7.62
C GLU A 122 13.68 -10.75 -7.87
N ASN A 123 12.84 -9.94 -8.52
CA ASN A 123 13.15 -8.54 -8.85
C ASN A 123 12.63 -7.54 -7.80
N LEU A 124 12.54 -7.95 -6.53
CA LEU A 124 12.12 -7.05 -5.46
C LEU A 124 13.16 -5.93 -5.24
N PHE A 125 12.73 -4.68 -5.38
CA PHE A 125 13.53 -3.50 -5.07
C PHE A 125 12.92 -2.73 -3.90
N VAL A 126 13.70 -2.55 -2.83
CA VAL A 126 13.34 -1.74 -1.66
C VAL A 126 14.51 -0.79 -1.40
N ARG A 127 14.31 0.52 -1.58
CA ARG A 127 15.40 1.48 -1.33
C ARG A 127 15.77 1.53 0.16
N GLY A 128 14.79 1.36 1.05
CA GLY A 128 14.96 1.38 2.50
C GLY A 128 15.10 -0.01 3.12
N VAL A 129 14.48 -0.17 4.29
CA VAL A 129 14.52 -1.41 5.09
C VAL A 129 13.39 -2.34 4.67
N LEU A 130 13.74 -3.61 4.43
CA LEU A 130 12.78 -4.70 4.28
C LEU A 130 12.60 -5.42 5.62
N CYS A 131 11.40 -5.36 6.21
CA CYS A 131 11.07 -6.05 7.46
C CYS A 131 10.16 -7.26 7.21
N VAL A 132 10.71 -8.45 7.42
CA VAL A 132 10.06 -9.77 7.18
C VAL A 132 9.75 -10.54 8.46
N ARG A 133 9.76 -9.86 9.61
CA ARG A 133 9.41 -10.43 10.92
C ARG A 133 8.12 -11.21 10.90
N GLY A 134 8.09 -12.39 11.52
CA GLY A 134 6.86 -13.19 11.61
C GLY A 134 6.36 -13.79 10.29
N THR A 135 7.10 -13.63 9.19
CA THR A 135 6.83 -14.34 7.93
C THR A 135 7.40 -15.77 7.96
N ARG A 136 7.13 -16.54 6.91
CA ARG A 136 7.71 -17.89 6.71
C ARG A 136 8.85 -17.88 5.69
N ILE A 137 9.41 -16.72 5.39
CA ILE A 137 10.56 -16.58 4.50
C ILE A 137 11.77 -17.23 5.16
N THR A 138 12.44 -18.12 4.43
CA THR A 138 13.67 -18.80 4.91
C THR A 138 14.90 -18.46 4.09
N LYS A 139 14.72 -17.81 2.94
CA LYS A 139 15.78 -17.40 2.02
C LYS A 139 15.39 -16.10 1.31
N LEU A 140 16.39 -15.30 0.99
CA LEU A 140 16.23 -14.11 0.16
C LEU A 140 16.58 -14.46 -1.30
N PRO A 141 15.93 -13.84 -2.29
CA PRO A 141 16.31 -13.98 -3.70
C PRO A 141 17.69 -13.36 -3.93
N GLU A 142 18.44 -13.91 -4.89
CA GLU A 142 19.82 -13.45 -5.17
C GLU A 142 19.86 -12.02 -5.73
N SER A 143 18.80 -11.63 -6.44
CA SER A 143 18.63 -10.31 -7.05
C SER A 143 17.91 -9.30 -6.15
N LEU A 144 17.63 -9.64 -4.87
CA LEU A 144 17.04 -8.70 -3.92
C LEU A 144 17.91 -7.45 -3.76
N ILE A 145 17.30 -6.28 -3.91
CA ILE A 145 17.94 -5.00 -3.56
C ILE A 145 17.20 -4.41 -2.35
N ALA A 146 17.89 -4.32 -1.21
CA ALA A 146 17.41 -3.69 0.02
C ALA A 146 18.58 -3.03 0.77
N ALA A 147 18.36 -1.88 1.42
CA ALA A 147 19.41 -1.26 2.25
C ALA A 147 19.74 -2.09 3.49
N ALA A 148 18.71 -2.72 4.08
CA ALA A 148 18.85 -3.70 5.14
C ALA A 148 17.65 -4.65 5.15
N VAL A 149 17.84 -5.85 5.70
CA VAL A 149 16.76 -6.82 5.93
C VAL A 149 16.65 -7.11 7.41
N ILE A 150 15.47 -6.91 7.98
CA ILE A 150 15.14 -7.22 9.37
C ILE A 150 14.27 -8.47 9.40
N TRP A 151 14.76 -9.48 10.12
CA TRP A 151 14.09 -10.74 10.41
C TRP A 151 13.34 -10.71 11.74
#